data_AF-A0AAU7CJI4-F1
#
_entry.id   AF-A0AAU7CJI4-F1
#
_cell.length_a   1.000
_cell.length_b   1.000
_cell.length_c   1.000
_cell.angle_alpha   90.00
_cell.angle_beta   90.00
_cell.angle_gamma   90.00
#
_symmetry.space_group_name_H-M   'P 1'
#
loop_
_entity.id
_entity.type
_entity.pdbx_description
1 polymer ?
#
loop_
_entity_poly.entity_id
_entity_poly.type
_entity_poly.pdbx_seq_one_letter_code
_entity_poly.pdbx_strand_id
1 'polypeptide(L)'
;MAKQKPPGKPPSQRKPSQANGSGPQTTENIFNPFLFVEGELITKLGGLCHEKGGTVREKIAFLQANLTRDLLNATEFPIPESYTLVTPSGTETGLRYEGYLKLSELGRHLKVFEEVFEHFDGSEDPLSCITPIVDGKPKIEIIAKF
;
A
#
# COMPACT_ATOMS: atom_id res chain seq x y z
N MET A 1 41.32 -31.33 -63.61
CA MET A 1 39.83 -31.27 -63.44
C MET A 1 39.51 -32.17 -62.24
N ALA A 2 38.87 -31.79 -61.14
CA ALA A 2 37.99 -30.69 -60.79
C ALA A 2 38.35 -30.13 -59.41
N LYS A 3 38.16 -28.82 -59.20
CA LYS A 3 38.34 -28.13 -57.92
C LYS A 3 37.08 -28.36 -57.06
N GLN A 4 37.23 -28.95 -55.88
CA GLN A 4 36.15 -29.04 -54.88
C GLN A 4 35.92 -27.66 -54.25
N LYS A 5 34.67 -27.22 -54.27
CA LYS A 5 34.18 -25.97 -53.68
C LYS A 5 33.92 -26.21 -52.18
N PRO A 6 34.38 -25.36 -51.26
CA PRO A 6 34.11 -25.58 -49.83
C PRO A 6 32.62 -25.32 -49.50
N PRO A 7 32.02 -26.11 -48.59
CA PRO A 7 30.64 -25.89 -48.17
C PRO A 7 30.50 -24.60 -47.36
N GLY A 8 29.46 -23.82 -47.70
CA GLY A 8 29.16 -22.51 -47.11
C GLY A 8 28.76 -22.59 -45.64
N LYS A 9 29.09 -21.52 -44.89
CA LYS A 9 28.71 -21.36 -43.48
C LYS A 9 27.17 -21.35 -43.33
N PRO A 10 26.59 -22.07 -42.38
CA PRO A 10 25.17 -21.95 -42.06
C PRO A 10 24.86 -20.59 -41.42
N PRO A 11 23.63 -20.08 -41.58
CA PRO A 11 23.24 -18.72 -41.21
C PRO A 11 23.26 -18.49 -39.68
N SER A 12 23.70 -17.29 -39.31
CA SER A 12 23.72 -16.75 -37.95
C SER A 12 22.33 -16.85 -37.31
N GLN A 13 22.18 -17.74 -36.34
CA GLN A 13 20.98 -17.79 -35.50
C GLN A 13 21.00 -16.61 -34.54
N ARG A 14 20.11 -15.65 -34.81
CA ARG A 14 19.81 -14.51 -33.94
C ARG A 14 19.32 -15.04 -32.59
N LYS A 15 19.86 -14.50 -31.50
CA LYS A 15 19.37 -14.72 -30.13
C LYS A 15 17.87 -14.42 -30.05
N PRO A 16 17.07 -15.21 -29.31
CA PRO A 16 15.74 -14.78 -28.90
C PRO A 16 15.88 -13.59 -27.95
N SER A 17 15.33 -12.46 -28.39
CA SER A 17 14.96 -11.32 -27.57
C SER A 17 13.96 -11.80 -26.51
N GLN A 18 14.34 -11.80 -25.23
CA GLN A 18 13.37 -11.73 -24.14
C GLN A 18 13.08 -10.24 -23.90
N ALA A 19 12.20 -9.70 -24.72
CA ALA A 19 11.42 -8.52 -24.38
C ALA A 19 10.31 -8.99 -23.41
N ASN A 20 10.60 -9.00 -22.11
CA ASN A 20 9.54 -8.96 -21.11
C ASN A 20 9.19 -7.49 -20.88
N GLY A 21 7.94 -7.14 -21.17
CA GLY A 21 7.44 -5.79 -21.32
C GLY A 21 7.78 -4.86 -20.15
N SER A 22 8.67 -3.91 -20.39
CA SER A 22 8.81 -2.71 -19.59
C SER A 22 7.71 -1.72 -20.02
N GLY A 23 6.50 -1.89 -19.46
CA GLY A 23 5.59 -0.76 -19.36
C GLY A 23 6.25 0.37 -18.56
N PRO A 24 5.87 1.64 -18.74
CA PRO A 24 6.48 2.75 -18.03
C PRO A 24 6.36 2.51 -16.52
N GLN A 25 7.51 2.39 -15.85
CA GLN A 25 7.60 2.26 -14.41
C GLN A 25 7.40 3.66 -13.82
N THR A 26 6.15 4.09 -13.70
CA THR A 26 5.83 5.37 -13.09
C THR A 26 6.12 5.29 -11.60
N THR A 27 6.95 6.21 -11.16
CA THR A 27 7.12 6.52 -9.75
C THR A 27 5.83 7.15 -9.24
N GLU A 28 5.35 6.70 -8.09
CA GLU A 28 4.14 7.22 -7.44
C GLU A 28 4.30 7.19 -5.92
N ASN A 29 3.43 7.94 -5.24
CA ASN A 29 3.34 7.93 -3.78
C ASN A 29 2.62 6.66 -3.31
N ILE A 30 3.28 5.88 -2.46
CA ILE A 30 2.76 4.66 -1.85
C ILE A 30 2.85 4.75 -0.33
N PHE A 31 1.94 4.09 0.39
CA PHE A 31 1.70 4.41 1.79
C PHE A 31 1.73 3.19 2.72
N ASN A 32 2.23 3.40 3.93
CA ASN A 32 1.96 2.55 5.09
C ASN A 32 1.06 3.32 6.07
N PRO A 33 -0.28 3.19 5.98
CA PRO A 33 -1.19 3.75 6.96
C PRO A 33 -1.31 2.86 8.19
N PHE A 34 -1.52 3.48 9.35
CA PHE A 34 -1.66 2.80 10.63
C PHE A 34 -2.97 3.20 11.31
N LEU A 35 -3.73 2.22 11.82
CA LEU A 35 -4.86 2.46 12.73
C LEU A 35 -4.44 2.10 14.14
N PHE A 36 -4.39 3.06 15.05
CA PHE A 36 -4.10 2.78 16.45
C PHE A 36 -5.40 2.51 17.19
N VAL A 37 -5.51 1.30 17.74
CA VAL A 37 -6.70 0.80 18.41
C VAL A 37 -6.37 0.51 19.87
N GLU A 38 -7.15 1.10 20.77
CA GLU A 38 -7.10 0.81 22.21
C GLU A 38 -8.45 0.20 22.61
N GLY A 39 -8.43 -1.08 23.00
CA GLY A 39 -9.66 -1.85 23.17
C GLY A 39 -10.47 -1.93 21.86
N GLU A 40 -11.63 -1.27 21.83
CA GLU A 40 -12.54 -1.25 20.66
C GLU A 40 -12.52 0.07 19.88
N LEU A 41 -11.76 1.06 20.35
CA LEU A 41 -11.77 2.41 19.80
C LEU A 41 -10.50 2.67 19.01
N ILE A 42 -10.66 3.26 17.83
CA ILE A 42 -9.54 3.83 17.10
C ILE A 42 -9.27 5.19 17.73
N THR A 43 -8.09 5.36 18.29
CA THR A 43 -7.70 6.57 19.03
C THR A 43 -6.98 7.58 18.15
N LYS A 44 -6.26 7.10 17.13
CA LYS A 44 -5.56 7.94 16.15
C LYS A 44 -5.21 7.16 14.90
N LEU A 45 -4.86 7.91 13.86
CA LEU A 45 -4.33 7.38 12.61
C LEU A 45 -2.83 7.67 12.52
N GLY A 46 -2.13 6.90 11.70
CA GLY A 46 -0.76 7.18 11.32
C GLY A 46 -0.58 7.02 9.82
N GLY A 47 0.41 7.70 9.27
CA GLY A 47 0.79 7.55 7.87
C GLY A 47 2.27 7.81 7.64
N LEU A 48 2.85 7.03 6.74
CA LEU A 48 4.12 7.33 6.11
C LEU A 48 4.00 7.14 4.60
N CYS A 49 4.51 8.12 3.85
CA CYS A 49 4.55 8.12 2.39
C CYS A 49 5.95 7.77 1.89
N HIS A 50 6.00 7.03 0.78
CA HIS A 50 7.21 6.78 0.01
C HIS A 50 6.96 7.05 -1.46
N GLU A 51 7.94 7.66 -2.12
CA GLU A 51 7.96 7.76 -3.57
C GLU A 51 8.65 6.51 -4.14
N LYS A 52 7.93 5.69 -4.93
CA LYS A 52 8.45 4.41 -5.43
C LYS A 52 7.98 4.09 -6.84
N GLY A 53 8.94 3.83 -7.74
CA GLY A 53 8.70 3.17 -9.03
C GLY A 53 8.78 1.65 -8.91
N GLY A 54 8.27 0.92 -9.90
CA GLY A 54 8.24 -0.55 -9.87
C GLY A 54 6.84 -1.10 -10.12
N THR A 55 6.78 -2.43 -10.27
CA THR A 55 5.53 -3.16 -10.34
C THR A 55 4.76 -3.03 -9.02
N VAL A 56 3.43 -3.19 -9.07
CA VAL A 56 2.58 -3.23 -7.87
C VAL A 56 3.11 -4.23 -6.84
N ARG A 57 3.56 -5.42 -7.29
CA ARG A 57 4.13 -6.45 -6.41
C ARG A 57 5.39 -5.98 -5.68
N GLU A 58 6.30 -5.29 -6.38
CA GLU A 58 7.53 -4.75 -5.76
C GLU A 58 7.22 -3.62 -4.78
N LYS A 59 6.24 -2.77 -5.10
CA LYS A 59 5.77 -1.70 -4.22
C LYS A 59 5.14 -2.26 -2.94
N ILE A 60 4.27 -3.26 -3.05
CA ILE A 60 3.68 -3.94 -1.89
C ILE A 60 4.76 -4.61 -1.04
N ALA A 61 5.69 -5.34 -1.68
CA ALA A 61 6.79 -5.99 -0.95
C ALA A 61 7.67 -4.97 -0.21
N PHE A 62 7.91 -3.81 -0.82
CA PHE A 62 8.64 -2.70 -0.20
C PHE A 62 7.90 -2.16 1.04
N LEU A 63 6.59 -1.91 0.94
CA LEU A 63 5.78 -1.44 2.07
C LEU A 63 5.81 -2.44 3.23
N GLN A 64 5.60 -3.72 2.94
CA GLN A 64 5.63 -4.79 3.95
C GLN A 64 6.99 -4.92 4.64
N ALA A 65 8.08 -4.83 3.88
CA ALA A 65 9.44 -4.93 4.40
C ALA A 65 9.83 -3.75 5.31
N ASN A 66 9.22 -2.58 5.13
CA ASN A 66 9.50 -1.38 5.94
C ASN A 66 8.53 -1.16 7.10
N LEU A 67 7.49 -1.99 7.25
CA LEU A 67 6.38 -1.79 8.21
C LEU A 67 6.85 -1.40 9.63
N THR A 68 7.82 -2.11 10.22
CA THR A 68 8.33 -1.80 11.56
C THR A 68 9.03 -0.44 11.62
N ARG A 69 9.85 -0.13 10.60
CA ARG A 69 10.54 1.15 10.51
C ARG A 69 9.53 2.28 10.30
N ASP A 70 8.55 2.06 9.45
CA ASP A 70 7.58 3.07 9.07
C ASP A 70 6.64 3.38 10.23
N LEU A 71 6.24 2.37 11.01
CA LEU A 71 5.46 2.57 12.23
C LEU A 71 6.16 3.50 13.23
N LEU A 72 7.48 3.37 13.38
CA LEU A 72 8.27 4.21 14.30
C LEU A 72 8.44 5.66 13.82
N ASN A 73 8.28 5.90 12.52
CA ASN A 73 8.47 7.21 11.90
C ASN A 73 7.16 7.81 11.37
N ALA A 74 6.02 7.17 11.63
CA ALA A 74 4.73 7.58 11.12
C ALA A 74 4.33 8.94 11.68
N THR A 75 3.83 9.82 10.81
CA THR A 75 3.13 11.03 11.25
C THR A 75 1.78 10.62 11.82
N GLU A 76 1.44 11.11 13.01
CA GLU A 76 0.17 10.83 13.68
C GLU A 76 -0.89 11.87 13.31
N PHE A 77 -2.13 11.42 13.13
CA PHE A 77 -3.27 12.24 12.77
C PHE A 77 -4.45 11.94 13.71
N PRO A 78 -5.30 12.93 14.02
CA PRO A 78 -6.53 12.70 14.76
C PRO A 78 -7.52 11.89 13.91
N ILE A 79 -8.58 11.40 14.55
CA ILE A 79 -9.73 10.83 13.83
C ILE A 79 -10.47 11.98 13.11
N PRO A 80 -10.86 11.82 11.84
CA PRO A 80 -11.60 12.86 11.13
C PRO A 80 -12.91 13.21 11.86
N GLU A 81 -13.26 14.50 11.90
CA GLU A 81 -14.43 15.00 12.63
C GLU A 81 -15.77 14.45 12.10
N SER A 82 -15.78 13.91 10.88
CA SER A 82 -16.95 13.25 10.27
C SER A 82 -17.31 11.92 10.95
N TYR A 83 -16.38 11.30 11.68
CA TYR A 83 -16.63 10.10 12.46
C TYR A 83 -16.96 10.47 13.91
N THR A 84 -18.15 10.08 14.35
CA THR A 84 -18.65 10.41 15.68
C THR A 84 -19.18 9.17 16.41
N LEU A 85 -19.10 9.21 17.74
CA LEU A 85 -19.65 8.22 18.66
C LEU A 85 -20.69 8.87 19.54
N VAL A 86 -21.82 8.18 19.72
CA VAL A 86 -22.83 8.56 20.70
C VAL A 86 -22.46 7.92 22.03
N THR A 87 -22.24 8.76 23.05
CA THR A 87 -21.95 8.38 24.42
C THR A 87 -23.06 8.84 25.36
N PRO A 88 -23.12 8.34 26.61
CA PRO A 88 -24.03 8.88 27.61
C PRO A 88 -23.86 10.39 27.87
N SER A 89 -22.67 10.93 27.63
CA SER A 89 -22.32 12.34 27.85
C SER A 89 -22.60 13.24 26.64
N GLY A 90 -23.00 12.67 25.50
CA GLY A 90 -23.21 13.38 24.24
C GLY A 90 -22.50 12.72 23.06
N THR A 91 -22.38 13.46 21.96
CA THR A 91 -21.67 13.00 20.76
C THR A 91 -20.24 13.53 20.76
N GLU A 92 -19.27 12.63 20.58
CA GLU A 92 -17.85 12.97 20.50
C GLU A 92 -17.24 12.43 19.19
N THR A 93 -16.12 13.01 18.75
CA THR A 93 -15.35 12.48 17.62
C THR A 93 -14.78 11.13 17.97
N GLY A 94 -14.97 10.13 17.12
CA GLY A 94 -14.42 8.80 17.33
C GLY A 94 -14.90 7.77 16.33
N LEU A 95 -14.16 6.67 16.24
CA LEU A 95 -14.49 5.56 15.37
C LEU A 95 -14.24 4.23 16.09
N ARG A 96 -15.27 3.37 16.14
CA ARG A 96 -15.11 2.00 16.61
C ARG A 96 -14.37 1.17 15.58
N TYR A 97 -13.48 0.28 16.03
CA TYR A 97 -12.74 -0.60 15.13
C TYR A 97 -13.67 -1.50 14.30
N GLU A 98 -14.78 -1.98 14.87
CA GLU A 98 -15.81 -2.70 14.12
C GLU A 98 -16.43 -1.84 12.98
N GLY A 99 -16.60 -0.53 13.22
CA GLY A 99 -17.06 0.40 12.20
C GLY A 99 -16.07 0.50 11.03
N TYR A 100 -14.78 0.54 11.34
CA TYR A 100 -13.73 0.48 10.33
C TYR A 100 -13.75 -0.85 9.55
N LEU A 101 -13.91 -2.00 10.23
CA LEU A 101 -13.98 -3.29 9.57
C LEU A 101 -15.16 -3.35 8.57
N LYS A 102 -16.33 -2.81 8.94
CA LYS A 102 -17.48 -2.67 8.03
C LYS A 102 -17.16 -1.78 6.82
N LEU A 103 -16.45 -0.67 7.02
CA LEU A 103 -15.97 0.14 5.89
C LEU A 103 -15.02 -0.66 5.00
N SER A 104 -14.16 -1.50 5.59
CA SER A 104 -13.23 -2.35 4.84
C SER A 104 -13.96 -3.37 3.96
N GLU A 105 -14.96 -4.06 4.52
CA GLU A 105 -15.82 -5.00 3.79
C GLU A 105 -16.54 -4.33 2.61
N LEU A 106 -16.93 -3.06 2.77
CA LEU A 106 -17.59 -2.25 1.74
C LEU A 106 -16.61 -1.58 0.74
N GLY A 107 -15.29 -1.79 0.88
CA GLY A 107 -14.28 -1.14 0.03
C GLY A 107 -14.14 0.36 0.27
N ARG A 108 -14.53 0.86 1.44
CA ARG A 108 -14.56 2.29 1.82
C ARG A 108 -13.59 2.65 2.95
N HIS A 109 -12.72 1.72 3.35
CA HIS A 109 -11.80 1.91 4.47
C HIS A 109 -10.78 3.04 4.24
N LEU A 110 -10.40 3.32 3.00
CA LEU A 110 -9.49 4.42 2.65
C LEU A 110 -10.06 5.80 3.01
N LYS A 111 -11.39 5.94 3.11
CA LYS A 111 -12.05 7.20 3.50
C LYS A 111 -11.61 7.71 4.87
N VAL A 112 -11.20 6.81 5.75
CA VAL A 112 -10.71 7.19 7.08
C VAL A 112 -9.35 7.90 6.98
N PHE A 113 -8.61 7.67 5.90
CA PHE A 113 -7.25 8.18 5.67
C PHE A 113 -7.18 9.28 4.61
N GLU A 114 -8.29 9.82 4.11
CA GLU A 114 -8.29 10.87 3.07
C GLU A 114 -7.39 12.06 3.45
N GLU A 115 -7.52 12.58 4.68
CA GLU A 115 -6.67 13.67 5.21
C GLU A 115 -5.19 13.26 5.35
N VAL A 116 -4.93 11.98 5.64
CA VAL A 116 -3.56 11.44 5.71
C VAL A 116 -2.92 11.42 4.33
N PHE A 117 -3.67 11.01 3.29
CA PHE A 117 -3.16 10.98 1.93
C PHE A 117 -2.97 12.39 1.37
N GLU A 118 -3.92 13.29 1.60
CA GLU A 118 -3.84 14.69 1.19
C GLU A 118 -2.61 15.38 1.79
N HIS A 119 -2.28 15.12 3.06
CA HIS A 119 -1.10 15.66 3.73
C HIS A 119 0.22 15.37 2.99
N PHE A 120 0.30 14.26 2.27
CA PHE A 120 1.50 13.82 1.54
C PHE A 120 1.35 13.90 0.01
N ASP A 121 0.41 14.72 -0.49
CA ASP A 121 0.13 14.84 -1.92
C ASP A 121 -0.17 13.47 -2.58
N GLY A 122 -0.92 12.62 -1.88
CA GLY A 122 -1.36 11.31 -2.36
C GLY A 122 -2.48 11.40 -3.39
N SER A 123 -2.62 10.37 -4.23
CA SER A 123 -3.80 10.19 -5.08
C SER A 123 -5.03 9.80 -4.26
N GLU A 124 -6.23 9.92 -4.85
CA GLU A 124 -7.49 9.52 -4.20
C GLU A 124 -7.55 8.02 -3.85
N ASP A 125 -6.90 7.18 -4.66
CA ASP A 125 -6.81 5.73 -4.45
C ASP A 125 -5.33 5.30 -4.46
N PRO A 126 -4.58 5.56 -3.38
CA PRO A 126 -3.15 5.29 -3.35
C PRO A 126 -2.87 3.83 -3.03
N LEU A 127 -1.83 3.27 -3.65
CA LEU A 127 -1.34 1.95 -3.28
C LEU A 127 -0.83 1.99 -1.82
N SER A 128 -1.47 1.20 -0.97
CA SER A 128 -1.25 1.25 0.47
C SER A 128 -1.22 -0.12 1.13
N CYS A 129 -0.51 -0.23 2.26
CA CYS A 129 -0.54 -1.39 3.13
C CYS A 129 -0.97 -0.95 4.54
N ILE A 130 -2.26 -1.06 4.82
CA ILE A 130 -2.84 -0.59 6.08
C ILE A 130 -2.60 -1.61 7.18
N THR A 131 -2.05 -1.15 8.30
CA THR A 131 -1.74 -2.00 9.45
C THR A 131 -2.46 -1.51 10.71
N PRO A 132 -3.46 -2.25 11.21
CA PRO A 132 -4.00 -2.01 12.55
C PRO A 132 -2.96 -2.30 13.63
N ILE A 133 -2.82 -1.40 14.59
CA ILE A 133 -2.00 -1.52 15.80
C ILE A 133 -2.96 -1.62 16.98
N VAL A 134 -3.23 -2.84 17.43
CA VAL A 134 -4.19 -3.12 18.50
C VAL A 134 -3.45 -3.31 19.81
N ASP A 135 -3.74 -2.47 20.80
CA ASP A 135 -3.11 -2.44 22.12
C ASP A 135 -1.56 -2.46 22.01
N GLY A 136 -1.04 -1.63 21.11
CA GLY A 136 0.39 -1.47 20.85
C GLY A 136 1.03 -2.57 19.99
N LYS A 137 0.24 -3.51 19.45
CA LYS A 137 0.75 -4.63 18.63
C LYS A 137 0.23 -4.57 17.20
N PRO A 138 1.11 -4.66 16.18
CA PRO A 138 0.67 -4.80 14.81
C PRO A 138 -0.16 -6.06 14.63
N LYS A 139 -1.40 -5.90 14.18
CA LYS A 139 -2.27 -6.99 13.77
C LYS A 139 -2.15 -7.11 12.26
N ILE A 140 -1.33 -8.04 11.81
CA ILE A 140 -1.21 -8.36 10.38
C ILE A 140 -2.44 -9.18 9.99
N GLU A 141 -3.47 -8.51 9.49
CA GLU A 141 -4.59 -9.18 8.83
C GLU A 141 -4.22 -9.34 7.35
N ILE A 142 -3.92 -10.57 6.93
CA ILE A 142 -3.72 -10.89 5.51
C ILE A 142 -5.08 -10.77 4.82
N ILE A 143 -5.44 -9.58 4.35
CA ILE A 143 -6.59 -9.38 3.46
C ILE A 143 -6.09 -9.59 2.04
N ALA A 144 -6.07 -10.84 1.59
CA ALA A 144 -5.85 -11.15 0.18
C ALA A 144 -7.13 -10.80 -0.60
N LYS A 145 -7.10 -9.74 -1.41
CA LYS A 145 -7.98 -9.61 -2.56
C LYS A 145 -7.15 -9.16 -3.77
N PHE A 146 -7.09 -10.04 -4.76
CA PHE A 146 -6.54 -9.80 -6.10
C PHE A 146 -7.58 -9.09 -6.97
#